data_AF-A0A7Y5G286-F1
#
_entry.id   AF-A0A7Y5G286-F1
#
_cell.length_a   1.000
_cell.length_b   1.000
_cell.length_c   1.000
_cell.angle_alpha   90.00
_cell.angle_beta   90.00
_cell.angle_gamma   90.00
#
_symmetry.space_group_name_H-M   'P 1'
#
loop_
_entity.id
_entity.type
_entity.pdbx_description
1 polymer ?
#
loop_
_entity_poly.entity_id
_entity_poly.type
_entity_poly.pdbx_seq_one_letter_code
_entity_poly.pdbx_strand_id
1 'polypeptide(L)'
;MQKPFLQERGLIPAEASSDEMQTLLKEALNYIVFIPFSAGTMSRFEHELYVKNLPKDEFNKRWWELVARYQGVEPPAPRGEEYCDAASKTHINDDAAQYYDYALSYILLYQLHDHIATKILKQDPRATNYYGNQKVGKFLADIMRPGASRDWREVLQEKTGEELSAQAMLRYFEPLRDYLKTVNEGREHTLEDI
;
A
#
# COMPACT_ATOMS: atom_id res chain seq x y z
N MET A 1 10.67 2.88 -10.69
CA MET A 1 12.15 2.87 -10.56
C MET A 1 12.62 4.31 -10.48
N GLN A 2 13.50 4.63 -9.53
CA GLN A 2 13.89 6.00 -9.26
C GLN A 2 15.00 6.48 -10.21
N LYS A 3 14.97 7.78 -10.52
CA LYS A 3 15.85 8.44 -11.50
C LYS A 3 17.35 8.15 -11.30
N PRO A 4 17.91 8.18 -10.07
CA PRO A 4 19.35 7.96 -9.88
C PRO A 4 19.84 6.60 -10.39
N PHE A 5 19.06 5.53 -10.19
CA PHE A 5 19.41 4.21 -10.73
C PHE A 5 19.40 4.19 -12.26
N LEU A 6 18.38 4.78 -12.88
CA LEU A 6 18.26 4.82 -14.34
C LEU A 6 19.41 5.58 -15.00
N GLN A 7 19.85 6.68 -14.38
CA GLN A 7 20.99 7.47 -14.83
C GLN A 7 22.30 6.69 -14.70
N GLU A 8 22.56 6.10 -13.53
CA GLU A 8 23.78 5.31 -13.30
C GLU A 8 23.88 4.10 -14.26
N ARG A 9 22.75 3.51 -14.63
CA ARG A 9 22.69 2.40 -15.59
C ARG A 9 22.71 2.83 -17.05
N GLY A 10 22.75 4.13 -17.34
CA GLY A 10 22.72 4.66 -18.72
C GLY A 10 21.41 4.41 -19.45
N LEU A 11 20.31 4.20 -18.71
CA LEU A 11 18.97 3.97 -19.28
C LEU A 11 18.26 5.28 -19.66
N ILE A 12 18.70 6.40 -19.06
CA ILE A 12 18.26 7.76 -19.41
C ILE A 12 19.46 8.73 -19.37
N PRO A 13 19.40 9.86 -20.09
CA PRO A 13 20.40 10.93 -19.99
C PRO A 13 20.52 11.51 -18.58
N ALA A 14 21.69 12.06 -18.23
CA ALA A 14 21.92 12.71 -16.93
C ALA A 14 21.04 13.97 -16.76
N GLU A 15 20.68 14.62 -17.85
CA GLU A 15 19.88 15.84 -17.92
C GLU A 15 18.38 15.56 -18.07
N ALA A 16 17.97 14.29 -18.07
CA ALA A 16 16.56 13.92 -18.24
C ALA A 16 15.70 14.57 -17.17
N SER A 17 14.69 15.35 -17.59
CA SER A 17 13.68 15.89 -16.69
C SER A 17 12.70 14.79 -16.26
N SER A 18 12.16 14.92 -15.06
CA SER A 18 11.13 14.02 -14.53
C SER A 18 10.07 14.85 -13.83
N ASP A 19 8.80 14.52 -14.06
CA ASP A 19 7.71 15.07 -13.27
C ASP A 19 7.57 14.26 -11.98
N GLU A 20 8.12 14.80 -10.90
CA GLU A 20 8.09 14.16 -9.58
C GLU A 20 6.66 14.04 -9.03
N MET A 21 5.81 15.03 -9.30
CA MET A 21 4.42 15.02 -8.83
C MET A 21 3.61 13.95 -9.56
N GLN A 22 3.75 13.84 -10.87
CA GLN A 22 3.14 12.78 -11.66
C GLN A 22 3.63 11.40 -11.23
N THR A 23 4.92 11.27 -10.90
CA THR A 23 5.49 10.02 -10.39
C THR A 23 4.89 9.64 -9.05
N LEU A 24 4.83 10.57 -8.10
CA LEU A 24 4.20 10.34 -6.79
C LEU A 24 2.72 9.98 -6.95
N LEU A 25 1.98 10.68 -7.82
CA LEU A 25 0.58 10.38 -8.08
C LEU A 25 0.41 8.96 -8.63
N LYS A 26 1.23 8.58 -9.63
CA LYS A 26 1.22 7.22 -10.19
C LYS A 26 1.52 6.16 -9.13
N GLU A 27 2.47 6.40 -8.23
CA GLU A 27 2.77 5.49 -7.13
C GLU A 27 1.63 5.42 -6.11
N ALA A 28 1.01 6.56 -5.75
CA ALA A 28 -0.11 6.61 -4.84
C ALA A 28 -1.34 5.83 -5.37
N LEU A 29 -1.58 5.88 -6.69
CA LEU A 29 -2.62 5.08 -7.35
C LEU A 29 -2.35 3.57 -7.31
N ASN A 30 -1.15 3.12 -6.95
CA ASN A 30 -0.87 1.70 -6.73
C ASN A 30 -0.90 1.34 -5.24
N TYR A 31 -0.28 2.16 -4.38
CA TYR A 31 -0.10 1.82 -2.97
C TYR A 31 -1.22 2.34 -2.08
N ILE A 32 -1.57 3.62 -2.19
CA ILE A 32 -2.48 4.29 -1.25
C ILE A 32 -3.93 3.84 -1.49
N VAL A 33 -4.39 3.87 -2.75
CA VAL A 33 -5.78 3.53 -3.10
C VAL A 33 -6.12 2.05 -2.86
N PHE A 34 -5.10 1.19 -2.77
CA PHE A 34 -5.28 -0.25 -2.54
C PHE A 34 -5.44 -0.61 -1.06
N ILE A 35 -4.96 0.22 -0.13
CA ILE A 35 -5.05 -0.04 1.32
C ILE A 35 -6.51 -0.18 1.79
N PRO A 36 -7.46 0.70 1.40
CA PRO A 36 -8.85 0.54 1.81
C PRO A 36 -9.54 -0.69 1.22
N PHE A 37 -9.13 -1.14 0.03
CA PHE A 37 -9.63 -2.40 -0.53
C PHE A 37 -9.11 -3.60 0.27
N SER A 38 -7.80 -3.66 0.51
CA SER A 38 -7.14 -4.83 1.11
C SER A 38 -7.43 -5.00 2.60
N ALA A 39 -7.15 -3.98 3.41
CA ALA A 39 -7.38 -4.01 4.86
C ALA A 39 -8.82 -3.60 5.27
N GLY A 40 -9.56 -2.95 4.37
CA GLY A 40 -10.95 -2.58 4.56
C GLY A 40 -11.88 -3.62 3.96
N THR A 41 -12.28 -3.45 2.70
CA THR A 41 -13.33 -4.25 2.05
C THR A 41 -13.10 -5.76 2.18
N MET A 42 -11.95 -6.26 1.72
CA MET A 42 -11.65 -7.70 1.70
C MET A 42 -11.61 -8.29 3.12
N SER A 43 -10.76 -7.72 3.96
CA SER A 43 -10.56 -8.22 5.33
C SER A 43 -11.81 -8.12 6.20
N ARG A 44 -12.61 -7.07 6.01
CA ARG A 44 -13.87 -6.90 6.76
C ARG A 44 -14.94 -7.82 6.24
N PHE A 45 -15.04 -8.04 4.93
CA PHE A 45 -16.00 -8.98 4.37
C PHE A 45 -15.76 -10.40 4.91
N GLU A 46 -14.51 -10.86 4.88
CA GLU A 46 -14.15 -12.17 5.43
C GLU A 46 -14.37 -12.26 6.95
N HIS A 47 -14.15 -11.18 7.69
CA HIS A 47 -14.52 -11.14 9.10
C HIS A 47 -16.05 -11.25 9.32
N GLU A 48 -16.86 -10.54 8.54
CA GLU A 48 -18.33 -10.69 8.60
C GLU A 48 -18.74 -12.12 8.24
N LEU A 49 -18.14 -12.69 7.20
CA LEU A 49 -18.41 -14.04 6.73
C LEU A 49 -18.08 -15.10 7.78
N TYR A 50 -16.84 -15.10 8.29
CA TYR A 50 -16.33 -16.18 9.13
C TYR A 50 -16.63 -15.99 10.63
N VAL A 51 -16.51 -14.76 11.15
CA VAL A 51 -16.65 -14.49 12.59
C VAL A 51 -18.09 -14.17 12.95
N LYS A 52 -18.78 -13.39 12.11
CA LYS A 52 -20.16 -12.98 12.37
C LYS A 52 -21.21 -13.90 11.75
N ASN A 53 -20.79 -14.95 11.04
CA ASN A 53 -21.67 -15.89 10.36
C ASN A 53 -22.67 -15.18 9.45
N LEU A 54 -22.17 -14.32 8.55
CA LEU A 54 -22.99 -13.57 7.61
C LEU A 54 -23.99 -14.51 6.90
N PRO A 55 -25.29 -14.19 6.86
CA PRO A 55 -26.27 -14.98 6.12
C PRO A 55 -25.96 -15.00 4.63
N LYS A 56 -26.18 -16.15 3.98
CA LYS A 56 -25.88 -16.34 2.55
C LYS A 56 -26.70 -15.42 1.64
N ASP A 57 -27.89 -15.03 2.08
CA ASP A 57 -28.80 -14.09 1.43
C ASP A 57 -28.46 -12.62 1.73
N GLU A 58 -27.29 -12.33 2.32
CA GLU A 58 -26.78 -10.98 2.52
C GLU A 58 -25.34 -10.79 2.02
N PHE A 59 -24.76 -11.79 1.36
CA PHE A 59 -23.35 -11.75 0.94
C PHE A 59 -23.07 -10.58 0.03
N ASN A 60 -23.89 -10.40 -1.01
CA ASN A 60 -23.58 -9.44 -2.05
C ASN A 60 -23.89 -8.01 -1.60
N LYS A 61 -25.01 -7.82 -0.90
CA LYS A 61 -25.36 -6.56 -0.24
C LYS A 61 -24.24 -6.14 0.71
N ARG A 62 -23.79 -7.05 1.58
CA ARG A 62 -22.75 -6.74 2.56
C ARG A 62 -21.41 -6.42 1.90
N TRP A 63 -21.06 -7.12 0.83
CA TRP A 63 -19.87 -6.81 0.04
C TRP A 63 -19.92 -5.36 -0.47
N TRP A 64 -21.00 -4.95 -1.13
CA TRP A 64 -21.13 -3.60 -1.69
C TRP A 64 -21.24 -2.51 -0.62
N GLU A 65 -21.84 -2.77 0.54
CA GLU A 65 -21.80 -1.86 1.70
C GLU A 65 -20.35 -1.60 2.15
N LEU A 66 -19.51 -2.64 2.17
CA LEU A 66 -18.10 -2.53 2.55
C LEU A 66 -17.25 -1.88 1.45
N VAL A 67 -17.55 -2.12 0.17
CA VAL A 67 -16.93 -1.41 -0.95
C VAL A 67 -17.21 0.08 -0.84
N ALA A 68 -18.48 0.47 -0.68
CA ALA A 68 -18.87 1.87 -0.51
C ALA A 68 -18.19 2.51 0.71
N ARG A 69 -18.24 1.84 1.87
CA ARG A 69 -17.68 2.37 3.12
C ARG A 69 -16.18 2.59 3.07
N TYR A 70 -15.42 1.64 2.54
CA TYR A 70 -13.96 1.69 2.61
C TYR A 70 -13.33 2.33 1.37
N GLN A 71 -13.91 2.13 0.19
CA GLN A 71 -13.32 2.61 -1.06
C GLN A 71 -14.05 3.83 -1.64
N GLY A 72 -15.28 4.13 -1.21
CA GLY A 72 -16.09 5.18 -1.82
C GLY A 72 -16.52 4.83 -3.25
N VAL A 73 -16.79 3.54 -3.51
CA VAL A 73 -17.16 3.03 -4.83
C VAL A 73 -18.56 2.40 -4.78
N GLU A 74 -19.35 2.60 -5.83
CA GLU A 74 -20.65 1.98 -6.04
C GLU A 74 -20.65 1.04 -7.26
N PRO A 75 -21.55 0.04 -7.32
CA PRO A 75 -21.66 -0.80 -8.50
C PRO A 75 -22.28 -0.03 -9.69
N PRO A 76 -21.85 -0.30 -10.93
CA PRO A 76 -22.38 0.40 -12.12
C PRO A 76 -23.82 0.00 -12.50
N ALA A 77 -24.41 -0.99 -11.83
CA ALA A 77 -25.79 -1.45 -11.99
C ALA A 77 -26.24 -2.13 -10.69
N PRO A 78 -27.56 -2.27 -10.44
CA PRO A 78 -28.05 -3.00 -9.27
C PRO A 78 -27.47 -4.42 -9.18
N ARG A 79 -27.01 -4.81 -7.99
CA ARG A 79 -26.40 -6.11 -7.71
C ARG A 79 -27.17 -6.82 -6.59
N GLY A 80 -28.11 -7.70 -6.96
CA GLY A 80 -28.87 -8.50 -5.99
C GLY A 80 -28.09 -9.70 -5.45
N GLU A 81 -28.76 -10.55 -4.68
CA GLU A 81 -28.18 -11.74 -4.03
C GLU A 81 -28.11 -12.96 -4.96
N GLU A 82 -28.57 -12.83 -6.21
CA GLU A 82 -28.28 -13.80 -7.27
C GLU A 82 -26.81 -13.79 -7.70
N TYR A 83 -26.05 -12.76 -7.29
CA TYR A 83 -24.61 -12.63 -7.52
C TYR A 83 -23.80 -12.95 -6.25
N CYS A 84 -22.50 -13.21 -6.45
CA CYS A 84 -21.53 -13.32 -5.37
C CYS A 84 -20.25 -12.59 -5.77
N ASP A 85 -20.32 -11.26 -5.80
CA ASP A 85 -19.26 -10.42 -6.39
C ASP A 85 -17.94 -10.55 -5.66
N ALA A 86 -17.98 -10.72 -4.34
CA ALA A 86 -16.80 -11.03 -3.54
C ALA A 86 -16.03 -12.24 -4.09
N ALA A 87 -16.73 -13.31 -4.50
CA ALA A 87 -16.10 -14.53 -5.02
C ALA A 87 -15.52 -14.38 -6.43
N SER A 88 -15.74 -13.25 -7.12
CA SER A 88 -14.99 -12.93 -8.34
C SER A 88 -13.53 -12.53 -8.05
N LYS A 89 -13.24 -12.13 -6.80
CA LYS A 89 -11.87 -11.88 -6.35
C LYS A 89 -11.23 -13.16 -5.84
N THR A 90 -10.23 -13.63 -6.58
CA THR A 90 -9.47 -14.87 -6.36
C THR A 90 -9.18 -15.21 -4.89
N HIS A 91 -8.72 -14.24 -4.09
CA HIS A 91 -8.30 -14.50 -2.69
C HIS A 91 -9.46 -14.78 -1.74
N ILE A 92 -10.70 -14.43 -2.10
CA ILE A 92 -11.87 -14.88 -1.32
C ILE A 92 -12.04 -16.41 -1.42
N ASN A 93 -11.62 -17.03 -2.53
CA ASN A 93 -11.91 -18.43 -2.81
C ASN A 93 -10.67 -19.34 -2.90
N ASP A 94 -9.45 -18.80 -2.78
CA ASP A 94 -8.21 -19.60 -2.79
C ASP A 94 -7.24 -19.33 -1.63
N ASP A 95 -7.33 -18.19 -0.94
CA ASP A 95 -6.44 -17.81 0.17
C ASP A 95 -7.17 -16.95 1.22
N ALA A 96 -8.05 -17.62 1.97
CA ALA A 96 -8.99 -16.97 2.87
C ALA A 96 -8.32 -16.25 4.06
N ALA A 97 -8.85 -15.08 4.40
CA ALA A 97 -8.53 -14.29 5.58
C ALA A 97 -7.08 -13.80 5.69
N GLN A 98 -6.36 -13.66 4.58
CA GLN A 98 -4.96 -13.16 4.55
C GLN A 98 -4.80 -11.83 3.81
N TYR A 99 -5.87 -11.27 3.21
CA TYR A 99 -5.70 -10.16 2.27
C TYR A 99 -5.22 -8.83 2.89
N TYR A 100 -5.29 -8.66 4.21
CA TYR A 100 -4.69 -7.50 4.90
C TYR A 100 -3.16 -7.50 4.83
N ASP A 101 -2.53 -8.65 4.58
CA ASP A 101 -1.07 -8.79 4.50
C ASP A 101 -0.47 -7.87 3.45
N TYR A 102 -1.19 -7.60 2.35
CA TYR A 102 -0.75 -6.65 1.34
C TYR A 102 -0.65 -5.21 1.89
N ALA A 103 -1.64 -4.75 2.67
CA ALA A 103 -1.56 -3.43 3.30
C ALA A 103 -0.41 -3.36 4.30
N LEU A 104 -0.22 -4.41 5.09
CA LEU A 104 0.91 -4.53 6.02
C LEU A 104 2.25 -4.49 5.26
N SER A 105 2.35 -5.20 4.13
CA SER A 105 3.54 -5.21 3.27
C SER A 105 3.88 -3.83 2.73
N TYR A 106 2.89 -3.00 2.40
CA TYR A 106 3.13 -1.64 1.92
C TYR A 106 3.67 -0.74 3.01
N ILE A 107 3.12 -0.82 4.23
CA ILE A 107 3.67 -0.08 5.37
C ILE A 107 5.13 -0.47 5.62
N LEU A 108 5.42 -1.77 5.66
CA LEU A 108 6.78 -2.31 5.83
C LEU A 108 7.71 -1.89 4.69
N LEU A 109 7.25 -1.93 3.44
CA LEU A 109 8.02 -1.50 2.27
C LEU A 109 8.54 -0.08 2.45
N TYR A 110 7.65 0.87 2.78
CA TYR A 110 8.05 2.26 2.97
C TYR A 110 8.92 2.47 4.21
N GLN A 111 8.65 1.75 5.30
CA GLN A 111 9.46 1.83 6.53
C GLN A 111 10.89 1.34 6.32
N LEU A 112 11.05 0.18 5.69
CA LEU A 112 12.38 -0.36 5.34
C LEU A 112 13.08 0.52 4.31
N HIS A 113 12.36 1.01 3.30
CA HIS A 113 12.91 1.90 2.27
C HIS A 113 13.41 3.22 2.86
N ASP A 114 12.63 3.85 3.74
CA ASP A 114 13.02 5.09 4.43
C ASP A 114 14.24 4.88 5.33
N HIS A 115 14.30 3.76 6.06
CA HIS A 115 15.49 3.42 6.85
C HIS A 115 16.73 3.26 5.97
N ILE A 116 16.63 2.52 4.87
CA ILE A 116 17.75 2.32 3.95
C ILE A 116 18.21 3.66 3.35
N ALA A 117 17.27 4.44 2.80
CA ALA A 117 17.57 5.71 2.16
C ALA A 117 18.20 6.70 3.15
N THR A 118 17.59 6.92 4.32
CA THR A 118 18.00 7.99 5.24
C THR A 118 19.09 7.57 6.23
N LYS A 119 19.13 6.31 6.67
CA LYS A 119 20.08 5.86 7.70
C LYS A 119 21.33 5.25 7.10
N ILE A 120 21.21 4.46 6.03
CA ILE A 120 22.34 3.76 5.40
C ILE A 120 22.95 4.61 4.29
N LEU A 121 22.12 5.07 3.34
CA LEU A 121 22.58 5.76 2.13
C LEU A 121 22.75 7.26 2.29
N LYS A 122 22.04 7.87 3.25
CA LYS A 122 21.99 9.34 3.43
C LYS A 122 21.47 10.05 2.18
N GLN A 123 20.46 9.46 1.55
CA GLN A 123 19.81 9.95 0.32
C GLN A 123 18.34 10.31 0.60
N ASP A 124 17.74 11.11 -0.29
CA ASP A 124 16.30 11.35 -0.30
C ASP A 124 15.57 10.04 -0.66
N PRO A 125 14.61 9.56 0.14
CA PRO A 125 13.80 8.39 -0.20
C PRO A 125 13.16 8.43 -1.59
N ARG A 126 12.88 9.59 -2.18
CA ARG A 126 12.29 9.72 -3.52
C ARG A 126 13.32 9.68 -4.65
N ALA A 127 14.60 9.84 -4.31
CA ALA A 127 15.72 9.88 -5.24
C ALA A 127 16.91 9.08 -4.68
N THR A 128 16.73 7.77 -4.61
CA THR A 128 17.64 6.82 -3.99
C THR A 128 18.07 5.72 -4.97
N ASN A 129 19.32 5.25 -4.85
CA ASN A 129 19.83 4.09 -5.58
C ASN A 129 20.55 3.11 -4.66
N TYR A 130 20.09 1.86 -4.65
CA TYR A 130 20.66 0.78 -3.83
C TYR A 130 21.77 0.00 -4.55
N TYR A 131 21.84 0.11 -5.88
CA TYR A 131 22.65 -0.76 -6.72
C TYR A 131 24.11 -0.77 -6.29
N GLY A 132 24.71 -1.96 -6.19
CA GLY A 132 26.10 -2.15 -5.78
C GLY A 132 26.40 -1.86 -4.30
N ASN A 133 25.43 -1.43 -3.50
CA ASN A 133 25.70 -1.05 -2.11
C ASN A 133 25.72 -2.26 -1.16
N GLN A 134 26.92 -2.66 -0.73
CA GLN A 134 27.12 -3.78 0.18
C GLN A 134 26.49 -3.58 1.57
N LYS A 135 26.37 -2.34 2.06
CA LYS A 135 25.75 -2.07 3.37
C LYS A 135 24.24 -2.31 3.31
N VAL A 136 23.59 -1.89 2.22
CA VAL A 136 22.17 -2.19 1.98
C VAL A 136 21.95 -3.70 1.84
N GLY A 137 22.80 -4.39 1.07
CA GLY A 137 22.75 -5.84 0.93
C GLY A 137 22.88 -6.57 2.28
N LYS A 138 23.83 -6.14 3.13
CA LYS A 138 23.99 -6.69 4.49
C LYS A 138 22.74 -6.45 5.35
N PHE A 139 22.18 -5.24 5.33
CA PHE A 139 20.96 -4.92 6.09
C PHE A 139 19.78 -5.80 5.69
N LEU A 140 19.52 -5.92 4.38
CA LEU A 140 18.43 -6.76 3.86
C LEU A 140 18.67 -8.24 4.21
N ALA A 141 19.89 -8.74 4.03
CA ALA A 141 20.24 -10.11 4.38
C ALA A 141 20.03 -10.38 5.88
N ASP A 142 20.42 -9.44 6.75
CA ASP A 142 20.28 -9.56 8.19
C ASP A 142 18.80 -9.58 8.65
N ILE A 143 17.91 -8.85 7.97
CA ILE A 143 16.45 -8.90 8.21
C ILE A 143 15.87 -10.22 7.72
N MET A 144 16.27 -10.70 6.54
CA MET A 144 15.69 -11.90 5.92
C MET A 144 16.19 -13.21 6.55
N ARG A 145 17.42 -13.22 7.07
CA ARG A 145 18.11 -14.45 7.53
C ARG A 145 17.34 -15.28 8.57
N PRO A 146 16.64 -14.70 9.57
CA PRO A 146 15.88 -15.49 10.54
C PRO A 146 14.66 -16.22 9.93
N GLY A 147 14.13 -15.77 8.79
CA GLY A 147 12.85 -16.25 8.27
C GLY A 147 11.75 -16.13 9.34
N ALA A 148 10.97 -17.21 9.50
CA ALA A 148 9.91 -17.29 10.51
C ALA A 148 10.39 -17.75 11.91
N SER A 149 11.71 -17.87 12.14
CA SER A 149 12.23 -18.40 13.42
C SER A 149 12.24 -17.37 14.57
N ARG A 150 11.80 -16.13 14.31
CA ARG A 150 11.76 -15.02 15.27
C ARG A 150 10.49 -14.21 15.08
N ASP A 151 10.06 -13.50 16.12
CA ASP A 151 8.98 -12.53 16.01
C ASP A 151 9.40 -11.40 15.07
N TRP A 152 8.61 -11.17 14.03
CA TRP A 152 8.91 -10.16 13.02
C TRP A 152 8.91 -8.73 13.60
N ARG A 153 8.14 -8.47 14.67
CA ARG A 153 8.08 -7.16 15.34
C ARG A 153 9.38 -6.85 16.06
N GLU A 154 9.95 -7.84 16.74
CA GLU A 154 11.26 -7.72 17.37
C GLU A 154 12.35 -7.49 16.32
N VAL A 155 12.33 -8.28 15.24
CA VAL A 155 13.30 -8.12 14.13
C VAL A 155 13.19 -6.73 13.51
N LEU A 156 11.97 -6.22 13.27
CA LEU A 156 11.74 -4.88 12.76
C LEU A 156 12.32 -3.83 13.72
N GLN A 157 11.90 -3.83 14.99
CA GLN A 157 12.36 -2.87 15.99
C GLN A 157 13.89 -2.89 16.16
N GLU A 158 14.51 -4.07 16.19
CA GLU A 158 15.97 -4.21 16.28
C GLU A 158 16.71 -3.62 15.08
N LYS A 159 16.15 -3.78 13.87
CA LYS A 159 16.82 -3.43 12.62
C LYS A 159 16.55 -1.99 12.20
N THR A 160 15.34 -1.48 12.42
CA THR A 160 14.96 -0.12 12.05
C THR A 160 14.99 0.86 13.21
N GLY A 161 14.90 0.38 14.45
CA GLY A 161 14.75 1.20 15.66
C GLY A 161 13.31 1.64 15.92
N GLU A 162 12.33 1.15 15.16
CA GLU A 162 10.94 1.59 15.22
C GLU A 162 9.99 0.40 15.07
N GLU A 163 8.87 0.42 15.79
CA GLU A 163 7.76 -0.51 15.57
C GLU A 163 7.10 -0.25 14.21
N LEU A 164 6.15 -1.09 13.80
CA LEU A 164 5.41 -0.89 12.56
C LEU A 164 4.76 0.50 12.54
N SER A 165 5.05 1.29 11.50
CA SER A 165 4.59 2.68 11.42
C SER A 165 4.33 3.14 9.99
N ALA A 166 3.18 3.76 9.77
CA ALA A 166 2.83 4.39 8.49
C ALA A 166 3.59 5.69 8.21
N GLN A 167 4.37 6.20 9.17
CA GLN A 167 4.97 7.53 9.08
C GLN A 167 5.95 7.67 7.90
N ALA A 168 6.71 6.62 7.58
CA ALA A 168 7.60 6.62 6.43
C ALA A 168 6.83 6.79 5.10
N MET A 169 5.70 6.10 4.96
CA MET A 169 4.82 6.23 3.78
C MET A 169 4.22 7.64 3.71
N LEU A 170 3.73 8.17 4.84
CA LEU A 170 3.17 9.53 4.90
C LEU A 170 4.20 10.59 4.52
N ARG A 171 5.43 10.47 5.03
CA ARG A 171 6.55 11.34 4.62
C ARG A 171 6.82 11.20 3.13
N TYR A 172 6.96 9.99 2.60
CA TYR A 172 7.24 9.76 1.19
C TYR A 172 6.24 10.47 0.27
N PHE A 173 4.94 10.39 0.57
CA PHE A 173 3.88 11.02 -0.23
C PHE A 173 3.53 12.45 0.19
N GLU A 174 4.23 13.05 1.15
CA GLU A 174 3.90 14.38 1.68
C GLU A 174 3.78 15.48 0.59
N PRO A 175 4.70 15.62 -0.38
CA PRO A 175 4.56 16.62 -1.44
C PRO A 175 3.28 16.45 -2.26
N LEU A 176 2.93 15.19 -2.56
CA LEU A 176 1.69 14.87 -3.26
C LEU A 176 0.48 15.17 -2.41
N ARG A 177 0.50 14.80 -1.13
CA ARG A 177 -0.61 15.04 -0.19
C ARG A 177 -0.89 16.54 -0.09
N ASP A 178 0.15 17.37 0.00
CA ASP A 178 -0.01 18.81 0.13
C ASP A 178 -0.52 19.43 -1.18
N TYR A 179 -0.01 19.00 -2.33
CA TYR A 179 -0.58 19.37 -3.63
C TYR A 179 -2.06 18.96 -3.77
N LEU A 180 -2.40 17.74 -3.37
CA LEU A 180 -3.76 17.21 -3.43
C LEU A 180 -4.72 17.98 -2.51
N LYS A 181 -4.25 18.48 -1.36
CA LYS A 181 -5.06 19.37 -0.52
C LYS A 181 -5.40 20.65 -1.27
N THR A 182 -4.41 21.30 -1.89
CA THR A 182 -4.61 22.55 -2.63
C THR A 182 -5.58 22.38 -3.80
N VAL A 183 -5.42 21.35 -4.64
CA VAL A 183 -6.32 21.16 -5.81
C VAL A 183 -7.74 20.73 -5.43
N ASN A 184 -7.93 20.24 -4.20
CA ASN A 184 -9.23 19.85 -3.67
C ASN A 184 -9.80 20.90 -2.70
N GLU A 185 -9.18 22.07 -2.56
CA GLU A 185 -9.77 23.16 -1.76
C GLU A 185 -11.17 23.50 -2.28
N GLY A 186 -12.14 23.54 -1.36
CA GLY A 186 -13.55 23.78 -1.69
C GLY A 186 -14.33 22.57 -2.20
N ARG A 187 -13.71 21.39 -2.36
CA ARG A 187 -14.45 20.15 -2.63
C ARG A 187 -15.01 19.60 -1.31
N GLU A 188 -16.34 19.47 -1.24
CA GLU A 188 -17.02 18.96 -0.05
C GLU A 188 -17.28 17.46 -0.10
N HIS A 189 -17.28 16.88 -1.29
CA HIS A 189 -17.58 15.48 -1.54
C HIS A 189 -16.56 14.90 -2.53
N THR A 190 -16.38 13.58 -2.47
CA THR A 190 -15.58 12.84 -3.47
C THR A 190 -16.43 12.50 -4.69
N LEU A 191 -17.75 12.34 -4.48
CA LEU A 191 -18.81 12.14 -5.47
C LEU A 191 -20.02 12.98 -5.01
N GLU A 192 -20.54 13.85 -5.88
CA GLU A 192 -21.49 14.93 -5.55
C GLU A 192 -22.88 14.42 -5.12
N ASP A 193 -23.21 13.17 -5.47
CA ASP A 193 -24.57 12.62 -5.42
C ASP A 193 -24.67 11.22 -4.77
N ILE A 194 -23.74 10.83 -3.89
CA ILE A 194 -23.82 9.57 -3.10
C ILE A 194 -23.87 9.86 -1.60
#